data_AF-T0R2S0-F1
#
_entry.id   AF-T0R2S0-F1
#
_cell.length_a   1.000
_cell.length_b   1.000
_cell.length_c   1.000
_cell.angle_alpha   90.00
_cell.angle_beta   90.00
_cell.angle_gamma   90.00
#
_symmetry.space_group_name_H-M   'P 1'
#
loop_
_entity.id
_entity.type
_entity.pdbx_description
1 polymer ?
#
loop_
_entity_poly.entity_id
_entity_poly.type
_entity_poly.pdbx_seq_one_letter_code
_entity_poly.pdbx_strand_id
1 'polypeptide(L)'
;MDINEIYTKWKAHEISDEAYALSFFLYFHQMKYPNSKLLNVLNERQPTYDDLTNFKFKKVKEKALIALKNWVNGSWNFKALDYIPTPYEVLAFQAQGIRPVTLKVQHVFNKILTREDCLEFFLHDLEHGHMFFFDEELKNMQINFFEKVHLSCQSSIWDEYLHDKEFKEKFYYLISDMNTHQEHYRQFLGAMLPREDVAKFDFLF
;
A
#
# COMPACT_ATOMS: atom_id res chain seq x y z
N MET A 1 13.19 -18.72 12.53
CA MET A 1 11.85 -18.30 12.07
C MET A 1 11.53 -18.89 10.69
N ASP A 2 10.39 -19.56 10.54
CA ASP A 2 9.90 -20.06 9.25
C ASP A 2 8.79 -19.13 8.71
N ILE A 3 9.02 -18.48 7.57
CA ILE A 3 8.05 -17.54 6.99
C ILE A 3 6.79 -18.24 6.47
N ASN A 4 6.88 -19.51 6.06
CA ASN A 4 5.73 -20.25 5.56
C ASN A 4 4.76 -20.61 6.69
N GLU A 5 5.31 -20.95 7.85
CA GLU A 5 4.51 -21.17 9.06
C GLU A 5 3.77 -19.88 9.46
N ILE A 6 4.49 -18.75 9.48
CA ILE A 6 3.90 -17.44 9.79
C ILE A 6 2.82 -17.06 8.78
N TYR A 7 3.09 -17.25 7.47
CA TYR A 7 2.08 -17.03 6.43
C TYR A 7 0.84 -17.88 6.65
N THR A 8 1.00 -19.16 6.97
CA THR A 8 -0.11 -20.08 7.26
C THR A 8 -0.94 -19.60 8.45
N LYS A 9 -0.29 -19.18 9.54
CA LYS A 9 -0.96 -18.60 10.72
C LYS A 9 -1.72 -17.32 10.39
N TRP A 10 -1.13 -16.44 9.58
CA TRP A 10 -1.79 -15.22 9.14
C TRP A 10 -3.02 -15.52 8.27
N LYS A 11 -2.92 -16.45 7.32
CA LYS A 11 -4.07 -16.90 6.52
C LYS A 11 -5.17 -17.57 7.34
N ALA A 12 -4.80 -18.23 8.43
CA ALA A 12 -5.74 -18.80 9.40
C ALA A 12 -6.28 -17.76 10.41
N HIS A 13 -5.90 -16.49 10.30
CA HIS A 13 -6.24 -15.41 11.24
C HIS A 13 -5.79 -15.65 12.70
N GLU A 14 -4.76 -16.48 12.89
CA GLU A 14 -4.16 -16.73 14.22
C GLU A 14 -3.20 -15.61 14.64
N ILE A 15 -2.68 -14.86 13.67
CA ILE A 15 -1.88 -13.65 13.88
C ILE A 15 -2.45 -12.50 13.07
N SER A 16 -2.24 -11.28 13.55
CA SER A 16 -2.72 -10.07 12.89
C SER A 16 -1.86 -9.67 11.70
N ASP A 17 -2.37 -8.72 10.90
CA ASP A 17 -1.64 -8.15 9.75
C ASP A 17 -0.33 -7.47 10.22
N GLU A 18 -0.34 -6.81 11.38
CA GLU A 18 0.81 -6.17 12.01
C GLU A 18 1.92 -7.17 12.34
N ALA A 19 1.54 -8.27 13.00
CA ALA A 19 2.48 -9.32 13.38
C ALA A 19 3.08 -10.00 12.14
N TYR A 20 2.26 -10.20 11.11
CA TYR A 20 2.73 -10.74 9.83
C TYR A 20 3.68 -9.75 9.12
N ALA A 21 3.33 -8.46 9.04
CA ALA A 21 4.15 -7.43 8.41
C ALA A 21 5.52 -7.26 9.08
N LEU A 22 5.57 -7.27 10.41
CA LEU A 22 6.82 -7.25 11.16
C LEU A 22 7.70 -8.45 10.81
N SER A 23 7.11 -9.65 10.84
CA SER A 23 7.82 -10.90 10.56
C SER A 23 8.31 -10.95 9.11
N PHE A 24 7.46 -10.55 8.16
CA PHE A 24 7.78 -10.45 6.75
C PHE A 24 8.98 -9.52 6.53
N PHE A 25 8.93 -8.32 7.07
CA PHE A 25 10.00 -7.34 6.93
C PHE A 25 11.33 -7.88 7.48
N LEU A 26 11.35 -8.37 8.72
CA LEU A 26 12.59 -8.84 9.34
C LEU A 26 13.16 -10.08 8.65
N TYR A 27 12.29 -11.01 8.21
CA TYR A 27 12.70 -12.20 7.46
C TYR A 27 13.39 -11.82 6.15
N PHE A 28 12.70 -11.05 5.30
CA PHE A 28 13.22 -10.72 3.98
C PHE A 28 14.37 -9.73 4.04
N HIS A 29 14.39 -8.82 5.01
CA HIS A 29 15.54 -7.97 5.26
C HIS A 29 16.76 -8.81 5.65
N GLN A 30 16.61 -9.77 6.57
CA GLN A 30 17.69 -10.67 6.97
C GLN A 30 18.20 -11.53 5.81
N MET A 31 17.31 -12.02 4.93
CA MET A 31 17.72 -12.76 3.73
C MET A 31 18.53 -11.91 2.76
N LYS A 32 18.10 -10.66 2.52
CA LYS A 32 18.74 -9.77 1.53
C LYS A 32 20.00 -9.09 2.09
N TYR A 33 20.02 -8.78 3.38
CA TYR A 33 21.09 -8.06 4.07
C TYR A 33 21.44 -8.76 5.40
N PRO A 34 22.16 -9.89 5.36
CA PRO A 34 22.41 -10.70 6.55
C PRO A 34 23.04 -9.95 7.72
N ASN A 35 22.46 -10.15 8.90
CA ASN A 35 22.94 -9.65 10.18
C ASN A 35 22.89 -10.80 11.21
N SER A 36 24.03 -11.15 11.81
CA SER A 36 24.11 -12.28 12.76
C SER A 36 23.30 -12.05 14.04
N LYS A 37 23.26 -10.82 14.54
CA LYS A 37 22.51 -10.49 15.76
C LYS A 37 21.00 -10.61 15.52
N LEU A 38 20.52 -10.13 14.38
CA LEU A 38 19.11 -10.26 14.01
C LEU A 38 18.76 -11.74 13.77
N LEU A 39 19.64 -12.49 13.10
CA LEU A 39 19.43 -13.93 12.90
C LEU A 39 19.25 -14.69 14.22
N ASN A 40 20.08 -14.41 15.22
CA ASN A 40 19.97 -15.03 16.54
C ASN A 40 18.61 -14.72 17.18
N VAL A 41 18.17 -13.44 17.16
CA VAL A 41 16.85 -13.05 17.65
C VAL A 41 15.73 -13.82 16.96
N LEU A 42 15.77 -13.92 15.62
CA LEU A 42 14.76 -14.63 14.83
C LEU A 42 14.80 -16.16 14.99
N ASN A 43 15.88 -16.72 15.53
CA ASN A 43 15.99 -18.13 15.86
C ASN A 43 15.53 -18.44 17.28
N GLU A 44 15.69 -17.49 18.20
CA GLU A 44 15.35 -17.66 19.62
C GLU A 44 13.87 -17.36 19.91
N ARG A 45 13.28 -16.37 19.24
CA ARG A 45 11.90 -15.93 19.51
C ARG A 45 11.20 -15.32 18.29
N GLN A 46 9.90 -15.12 18.44
CA GLN A 46 9.14 -14.27 17.53
C GLN A 46 9.58 -12.82 17.65
N PRO A 47 9.63 -12.07 16.53
CA PRO A 47 10.01 -10.67 16.56
C PRO A 47 8.96 -9.80 17.25
N THR A 48 9.41 -8.68 17.81
CA THR A 48 8.56 -7.68 18.46
C THR A 48 8.84 -6.29 17.89
N TYR A 49 7.98 -5.33 18.24
CA TYR A 49 8.16 -3.93 17.87
C TYR A 49 9.56 -3.39 18.22
N ASP A 50 10.13 -3.80 19.36
CA ASP A 50 11.45 -3.38 19.81
C ASP A 50 12.57 -3.77 18.83
N ASP A 51 12.39 -4.83 18.03
CA ASP A 51 13.37 -5.19 17.01
C ASP A 51 13.46 -4.13 15.90
N LEU A 52 12.38 -3.38 15.63
CA LEU A 52 12.41 -2.25 14.69
C LEU A 52 13.16 -1.04 15.23
N THR A 53 13.37 -0.94 16.55
CA THR A 53 14.06 0.17 17.21
C THR A 53 15.52 -0.17 17.52
N ASN A 54 15.78 -1.42 17.90
CA ASN A 54 17.09 -1.91 18.32
C ASN A 54 18.05 -2.19 17.16
N PHE A 55 17.53 -2.37 15.95
CA PHE A 55 18.34 -2.67 14.76
C PHE A 55 18.39 -1.48 13.77
N LYS A 56 19.54 -1.35 13.10
CA LYS A 56 19.70 -0.47 11.95
C LYS A 56 19.54 -1.28 10.65
N PHE A 57 18.60 -0.88 9.82
CA PHE A 57 18.29 -1.59 8.58
C PHE A 57 18.94 -0.91 7.37
N LYS A 58 19.77 -1.65 6.64
CA LYS A 58 20.41 -1.16 5.41
C LYS A 58 19.36 -0.97 4.31
N LYS A 59 19.52 0.10 3.53
CA LYS A 59 18.71 0.40 2.33
C LYS A 59 17.19 0.46 2.60
N VAL A 60 16.82 0.85 3.81
CA VAL A 60 15.43 1.13 4.19
C VAL A 60 15.29 2.64 4.36
N LYS A 61 14.36 3.26 3.63
CA LYS A 61 14.09 4.70 3.79
C LYS A 61 13.38 4.93 5.11
N GLU A 62 13.64 6.09 5.72
CA GLU A 62 13.06 6.46 7.00
C GLU A 62 11.53 6.47 6.97
N LYS A 63 10.93 7.01 5.90
CA LYS A 63 9.47 7.02 5.69
C LYS A 63 8.84 5.63 5.80
N ALA A 64 9.42 4.64 5.13
CA ALA A 64 8.95 3.25 5.17
C ALA A 64 9.07 2.66 6.58
N LEU A 65 10.18 2.93 7.28
CA LEU A 65 10.38 2.42 8.64
C LEU A 65 9.41 3.07 9.65
N ILE A 66 9.15 4.38 9.51
CA ILE A 66 8.14 5.09 10.30
C ILE A 66 6.75 4.48 10.05
N ALA A 67 6.40 4.21 8.79
CA ALA A 67 5.14 3.56 8.45
C ALA A 67 4.99 2.18 9.06
N LEU A 68 6.02 1.34 8.94
CA LEU A 68 6.01 0.00 9.53
C LEU A 68 5.86 0.07 11.05
N LYS A 69 6.55 0.99 11.72
CA LYS A 69 6.43 1.16 13.18
C LYS A 69 5.02 1.57 13.59
N ASN A 70 4.42 2.55 12.92
CA ASN A 70 3.05 2.98 13.23
C ASN A 70 2.02 1.91 12.89
N TRP A 71 2.23 1.11 11.82
CA TRP A 71 1.40 -0.04 11.52
C TRP A 71 1.49 -1.08 12.63
N VAL A 72 2.71 -1.51 13.00
CA VAL A 72 2.92 -2.55 14.02
C VAL A 72 2.38 -2.13 15.38
N ASN A 73 2.38 -0.83 15.68
CA ASN A 73 1.78 -0.27 16.90
C ASN A 73 0.25 -0.08 16.81
N GLY A 74 -0.39 -0.53 15.73
CA GLY A 74 -1.84 -0.40 15.49
C GLY A 74 -2.31 1.05 15.27
N SER A 75 -1.40 1.98 15.02
CA SER A 75 -1.70 3.42 14.90
C SER A 75 -2.10 3.82 13.49
N TRP A 76 -1.59 3.14 12.46
CA TRP A 76 -1.91 3.39 11.05
C TRP A 76 -2.62 2.19 10.42
N ASN A 77 -3.72 2.46 9.72
CA ASN A 77 -4.67 1.44 9.24
C ASN A 77 -4.26 0.85 7.89
N PHE A 78 -3.32 -0.08 7.92
CA PHE A 78 -2.92 -0.84 6.73
C PHE A 78 -3.60 -2.20 6.67
N LYS A 79 -3.74 -2.72 5.45
CA LYS A 79 -4.22 -4.07 5.19
C LYS A 79 -3.14 -4.89 4.51
N ALA A 80 -2.77 -6.03 5.10
CA ALA A 80 -1.85 -6.96 4.46
C ALA A 80 -2.58 -7.75 3.35
N LEU A 81 -1.95 -7.84 2.17
CA LEU A 81 -2.43 -8.62 1.02
C LEU A 81 -1.34 -9.58 0.54
N ASP A 82 -1.69 -10.80 0.15
CA ASP A 82 -0.76 -11.76 -0.46
C ASP A 82 -0.83 -11.78 -2.00
N TYR A 83 -1.56 -10.83 -2.57
CA TYR A 83 -1.74 -10.64 -4.00
C TYR A 83 -1.64 -9.15 -4.36
N ILE A 84 -1.48 -8.85 -5.64
CA ILE A 84 -1.48 -7.47 -6.14
C ILE A 84 -2.95 -7.07 -6.38
N PRO A 85 -3.49 -6.09 -5.64
CA PRO A 85 -4.87 -5.66 -5.82
C PRO A 85 -5.08 -5.01 -7.19
N THR A 86 -6.28 -5.17 -7.72
CA THR A 86 -6.73 -4.43 -8.91
C THR A 86 -6.91 -2.94 -8.60
N PRO A 87 -6.91 -2.04 -9.60
CA PRO A 87 -7.18 -0.62 -9.38
C PRO A 87 -8.50 -0.35 -8.63
N TYR A 88 -9.54 -1.15 -8.87
CA TYR A 88 -10.82 -1.02 -8.16
C TYR A 88 -10.76 -1.47 -6.69
N GLU A 89 -9.99 -2.52 -6.38
CA GLU A 89 -9.77 -2.93 -4.98
C GLU A 89 -8.96 -1.87 -4.23
N VAL A 90 -7.93 -1.31 -4.88
CA VAL A 90 -7.15 -0.19 -4.33
C VAL A 90 -8.05 1.00 -4.03
N LEU A 91 -8.91 1.40 -4.99
CA LEU A 91 -9.90 2.45 -4.80
C LEU A 91 -10.83 2.18 -3.60
N ALA A 92 -11.33 0.95 -3.47
CA ALA A 92 -12.21 0.56 -2.38
C ALA A 92 -11.52 0.65 -1.01
N PHE A 93 -10.24 0.27 -0.91
CA PHE A 93 -9.46 0.48 0.32
C PHE A 93 -9.24 1.96 0.61
N GLN A 94 -8.86 2.75 -0.41
CA GLN A 94 -8.59 4.18 -0.27
C GLN A 94 -9.82 4.97 0.20
N ALA A 95 -10.99 4.65 -0.35
CA ALA A 95 -12.26 5.20 0.09
C ALA A 95 -12.58 4.90 1.56
N GLN A 96 -11.99 3.86 2.15
CA GLN A 96 -12.19 3.51 3.57
C GLN A 96 -11.06 4.03 4.48
N GLY A 97 -10.12 4.80 3.92
CA GLY A 97 -8.93 5.22 4.66
C GLY A 97 -7.97 4.08 5.00
N ILE A 98 -8.05 2.97 4.25
CA ILE A 98 -7.18 1.81 4.39
C ILE A 98 -6.07 1.89 3.35
N ARG A 99 -4.83 1.55 3.73
CA ARG A 99 -3.73 1.40 2.77
C ARG A 99 -3.38 -0.09 2.58
N PRO A 100 -3.59 -0.65 1.38
CA PRO A 100 -3.15 -2.01 1.12
C PRO A 100 -1.63 -2.08 1.03
N VAL A 101 -1.04 -3.16 1.56
CA VAL A 101 0.40 -3.46 1.46
C VAL A 101 0.54 -4.90 0.99
N THR A 102 1.35 -5.10 -0.05
CA THR A 102 1.55 -6.44 -0.63
C THR A 102 2.70 -7.17 0.05
N LEU A 103 2.40 -8.30 0.68
CA LEU A 103 3.31 -9.18 1.40
C LEU A 103 3.43 -10.53 0.68
N LYS A 104 3.93 -10.49 -0.55
CA LYS A 104 4.11 -11.67 -1.39
C LYS A 104 5.41 -12.40 -1.06
N VAL A 105 5.30 -13.58 -0.44
CA VAL A 105 6.45 -14.42 -0.09
C VAL A 105 7.20 -14.85 -1.36
N GLN A 106 8.52 -14.72 -1.34
CA GLN A 106 9.40 -15.19 -2.42
C GLN A 106 10.53 -16.05 -1.86
N HIS A 107 10.67 -17.29 -2.31
CA HIS A 107 11.84 -18.12 -1.94
C HIS A 107 13.11 -17.71 -2.68
N VAL A 108 12.94 -17.12 -3.87
CA VAL A 108 14.00 -16.52 -4.67
C VAL A 108 13.55 -15.11 -5.03
N PHE A 109 14.38 -14.11 -4.71
CA PHE A 109 14.09 -12.72 -5.03
C PHE A 109 13.98 -12.52 -6.53
N ASN A 110 12.80 -12.06 -6.96
CA ASN A 110 12.47 -11.84 -8.37
C ASN A 110 11.60 -10.59 -8.48
N LYS A 111 11.64 -9.94 -9.65
CA LYS A 111 10.88 -8.71 -9.89
C LYS A 111 9.40 -8.88 -9.62
N ILE A 112 8.82 -7.87 -8.97
CA ILE A 112 7.38 -7.70 -8.81
C ILE A 112 7.02 -6.36 -9.45
N LEU A 113 6.33 -6.41 -10.59
CA LEU A 113 6.07 -5.23 -11.43
C LEU A 113 7.36 -4.47 -11.73
N THR A 114 7.48 -3.22 -11.28
CA THR A 114 8.63 -2.34 -11.49
C THR A 114 9.66 -2.39 -10.37
N ARG A 115 9.44 -3.21 -9.32
CA ARG A 115 10.32 -3.35 -8.15
C ARG A 115 11.17 -4.60 -8.26
N GLU A 116 12.39 -4.53 -7.73
CA GLU A 116 13.37 -5.61 -7.89
C GLU A 116 12.96 -6.90 -7.17
N ASP A 117 12.27 -6.81 -6.03
CA ASP A 117 11.76 -7.96 -5.29
C ASP A 117 10.65 -7.61 -4.28
N CYS A 118 10.17 -8.63 -3.55
CA CYS A 118 9.11 -8.51 -2.55
C CYS A 118 9.45 -7.55 -1.40
N LEU A 119 10.70 -7.47 -0.98
CA LEU A 119 11.09 -6.53 0.09
C LEU A 119 11.02 -5.10 -0.42
N GLU A 120 11.53 -4.83 -1.62
CA GLU A 120 11.46 -3.50 -2.22
C GLU A 120 10.02 -3.07 -2.51
N PHE A 121 9.18 -4.01 -2.98
CA PHE A 121 7.76 -3.76 -3.20
C PHE A 121 7.04 -3.42 -1.89
N PHE A 122 7.24 -4.22 -0.84
CA PHE A 122 6.70 -3.97 0.49
C PHE A 122 7.12 -2.60 1.06
N LEU A 123 8.41 -2.26 0.96
CA LEU A 123 8.93 -0.98 1.42
C LEU A 123 8.32 0.19 0.65
N HIS A 124 8.10 0.03 -0.65
CA HIS A 124 7.46 1.03 -1.48
C HIS A 124 6.00 1.28 -1.07
N ASP A 125 5.22 0.23 -0.84
CA ASP A 125 3.85 0.36 -0.33
C ASP A 125 3.81 1.08 1.02
N LEU A 126 4.77 0.81 1.91
CA LEU A 126 4.93 1.53 3.17
C LEU A 126 5.27 3.01 2.99
N GLU A 127 6.07 3.38 1.98
CA GLU A 127 6.33 4.78 1.67
C GLU A 127 5.05 5.53 1.27
N HIS A 128 4.19 4.90 0.46
CA HIS A 128 2.87 5.46 0.14
C HIS A 128 2.01 5.62 1.40
N GLY A 129 1.99 4.60 2.25
CA GLY A 129 1.32 4.67 3.54
C GLY A 129 1.78 5.82 4.41
N HIS A 130 3.10 6.05 4.48
CA HIS A 130 3.64 7.23 5.16
C HIS A 130 3.10 8.53 4.58
N MET A 131 3.15 8.70 3.26
CA MET A 131 2.64 9.92 2.62
C MET A 131 1.15 10.14 2.87
N PHE A 132 0.38 9.07 3.06
CA PHE A 132 -1.04 9.15 3.36
C PHE A 132 -1.35 9.46 4.83
N PHE A 133 -0.73 8.75 5.77
CA PHE A 133 -1.07 8.86 7.19
C PHE A 133 -0.33 9.97 7.94
N PHE A 134 0.72 10.55 7.34
CA PHE A 134 1.55 11.56 8.00
C PHE A 134 0.81 12.88 8.25
N ASP A 135 -0.13 13.25 7.38
CA ASP A 135 -0.91 14.48 7.49
C ASP A 135 -2.41 14.16 7.50
N GLU A 136 -3.06 14.41 8.64
CA GLU A 136 -4.46 14.06 8.89
C GLU A 136 -5.43 14.84 7.97
N GLU A 137 -5.12 16.10 7.66
CA GLU A 137 -5.96 16.93 6.79
C GLU A 137 -5.88 16.40 5.35
N LEU A 138 -4.67 16.14 4.85
CA LEU A 138 -4.46 15.56 3.53
C LEU A 138 -5.09 14.16 3.42
N LYS A 139 -4.98 13.35 4.48
CA LYS A 139 -5.60 12.02 4.55
C LYS A 139 -7.11 12.12 4.36
N ASN A 140 -7.78 12.98 5.13
CA ASN A 140 -9.24 13.12 5.08
C ASN A 140 -9.72 13.68 3.74
N MET A 141 -8.98 14.63 3.14
CA MET A 141 -9.27 15.11 1.78
C MET A 141 -9.17 13.98 0.74
N GLN A 142 -8.12 13.15 0.82
CA GLN A 142 -7.98 12.01 -0.09
C GLN A 142 -9.09 10.98 0.10
N ILE A 143 -9.46 10.65 1.34
CA ILE A 143 -10.56 9.72 1.64
C ILE A 143 -11.85 10.22 0.99
N ASN A 144 -12.23 11.47 1.23
CA ASN A 144 -13.45 12.05 0.67
C ASN A 144 -13.46 12.02 -0.87
N PHE A 145 -12.32 12.32 -1.50
CA PHE A 145 -12.18 12.23 -2.95
C PHE A 145 -12.39 10.79 -3.45
N PHE A 146 -11.68 9.81 -2.86
CA PHE A 146 -11.78 8.42 -3.29
C PHE A 146 -13.14 7.79 -2.97
N GLU A 147 -13.82 8.19 -1.90
CA GLU A 147 -15.20 7.81 -1.63
C GLU A 147 -16.14 8.25 -2.76
N LYS A 148 -16.05 9.52 -3.18
CA LYS A 148 -16.87 10.05 -4.28
C LYS A 148 -16.55 9.35 -5.60
N VAL A 149 -15.27 9.11 -5.90
CA VAL A 149 -14.86 8.35 -7.10
C VAL A 149 -15.39 6.92 -7.03
N HIS A 150 -15.25 6.24 -5.90
CA HIS A 150 -15.75 4.88 -5.69
C HIS A 150 -17.26 4.79 -5.89
N LEU A 151 -18.03 5.71 -5.30
CA LEU A 151 -19.49 5.78 -5.49
C LEU A 151 -19.85 6.06 -6.96
N SER A 152 -19.09 6.95 -7.62
CA SER A 152 -19.32 7.25 -9.04
C SER A 152 -19.07 6.04 -9.94
N CYS A 153 -18.17 5.11 -9.58
CA CYS A 153 -17.94 3.87 -10.31
C CYS A 153 -19.11 2.88 -10.22
N GLN A 154 -20.02 3.05 -9.26
CA GLN A 154 -21.25 2.26 -9.15
C GLN A 154 -22.37 2.79 -10.07
N SER A 155 -22.15 3.95 -10.68
CA SER A 155 -23.04 4.53 -11.69
C SER A 155 -22.46 4.36 -13.10
N SER A 156 -23.31 4.46 -14.13
CA SER A 156 -22.90 4.34 -15.53
C SER A 156 -22.21 5.59 -16.10
N ILE A 157 -21.85 6.57 -15.27
CA ILE A 157 -21.28 7.85 -15.75
C ILE A 157 -19.93 7.66 -16.44
N TRP A 158 -19.19 6.59 -16.12
CA TRP A 158 -17.88 6.32 -16.71
C TRP A 158 -17.96 5.47 -17.97
N ASP A 159 -19.10 4.81 -18.22
CA ASP A 159 -19.24 3.82 -19.30
C ASP A 159 -18.93 4.43 -20.67
N GLU A 160 -19.37 5.68 -20.90
CA GLU A 160 -19.13 6.40 -22.16
C GLU A 160 -17.64 6.66 -22.45
N TYR A 161 -16.80 6.74 -21.40
CA TYR A 161 -15.37 7.00 -21.53
C TYR A 161 -14.52 5.72 -21.47
N LEU A 162 -14.96 4.69 -20.74
CA LEU A 162 -14.20 3.45 -20.53
C LEU A 162 -14.06 2.57 -21.78
N HIS A 163 -14.80 2.89 -22.86
CA HIS A 163 -14.59 2.31 -24.18
C HIS A 163 -13.30 2.80 -24.85
N ASP A 164 -12.83 4.01 -24.52
CA ASP A 164 -11.56 4.53 -24.99
C ASP A 164 -10.40 3.92 -24.17
N LYS A 165 -9.44 3.30 -24.87
CA LYS A 165 -8.34 2.58 -24.22
C LYS A 165 -7.41 3.53 -23.46
N GLU A 166 -7.12 4.69 -24.02
CA GLU A 166 -6.21 5.66 -23.39
C GLU A 166 -6.86 6.25 -22.12
N PHE A 167 -8.14 6.61 -22.21
CA PHE A 167 -8.92 7.03 -21.05
C PHE A 167 -8.92 5.95 -19.97
N LYS A 168 -9.23 4.71 -20.34
CA LYS A 168 -9.29 3.59 -19.40
C LYS A 168 -7.97 3.36 -18.67
N GLU A 169 -6.84 3.42 -19.36
CA GLU A 169 -5.51 3.27 -18.76
C GLU A 169 -5.19 4.41 -17.78
N LYS A 170 -5.50 5.65 -18.16
CA LYS A 170 -5.33 6.82 -17.27
C LYS A 170 -6.29 6.77 -16.08
N PHE A 171 -7.51 6.28 -16.27
CA PHE A 171 -8.49 6.13 -15.20
C PHE A 171 -8.05 5.07 -14.21
N TYR A 172 -7.53 3.93 -14.70
CA TYR A 172 -6.94 2.90 -13.84
C TYR A 172 -5.73 3.42 -13.08
N TYR A 173 -4.89 4.23 -13.73
CA TYR A 173 -3.81 4.92 -13.04
C TYR A 173 -4.34 5.80 -11.90
N LEU A 174 -5.31 6.69 -12.17
CA LEU A 174 -5.93 7.57 -11.18
C LEU A 174 -6.45 6.81 -9.95
N ILE A 175 -7.24 5.77 -10.17
CA ILE A 175 -7.89 5.04 -9.06
C ILE A 175 -6.93 4.08 -8.32
N SER A 176 -5.76 3.82 -8.90
CA SER A 176 -4.67 3.07 -8.27
C SER A 176 -3.58 3.97 -7.67
N ASP A 177 -3.64 5.29 -7.88
CA ASP A 177 -2.64 6.22 -7.38
C ASP A 177 -2.79 6.39 -5.87
N MET A 178 -1.72 6.03 -5.16
CA MET A 178 -1.65 6.11 -3.70
C MET A 178 -0.94 7.38 -3.22
N ASN A 179 -0.42 8.19 -4.14
CA ASN A 179 0.13 9.50 -3.85
C ASN A 179 -0.84 10.56 -4.34
N THR A 180 -0.84 11.73 -3.68
CA THR A 180 -1.08 13.04 -4.31
C THR A 180 -2.19 13.90 -3.65
N HIS A 181 -2.04 15.23 -3.78
CA HIS A 181 -3.00 16.26 -3.41
C HIS A 181 -4.22 16.33 -4.36
N GLN A 182 -5.37 16.71 -3.82
CA GLN A 182 -6.65 16.82 -4.54
C GLN A 182 -6.58 17.67 -5.82
N GLU A 183 -5.80 18.76 -5.84
CA GLU A 183 -5.66 19.62 -7.01
C GLU A 183 -5.02 18.92 -8.21
N HIS A 184 -4.08 18.01 -7.98
CA HIS A 184 -3.52 17.22 -9.07
C HIS A 184 -4.55 16.21 -9.60
N TYR A 185 -5.42 15.64 -8.76
CA TYR A 185 -6.52 14.80 -9.26
C TYR A 185 -7.51 15.59 -10.11
N ARG A 186 -7.83 16.83 -9.70
CA ARG A 186 -8.69 17.73 -10.51
C ARG A 186 -8.04 18.03 -11.85
N GLN A 187 -6.76 18.39 -11.87
CA GLN A 187 -6.03 18.67 -13.11
C GLN A 187 -5.90 17.43 -13.99
N PHE A 188 -5.60 16.28 -13.40
CA PHE A 188 -5.44 15.02 -14.12
C PHE A 188 -6.77 14.58 -14.74
N LEU A 189 -7.86 14.60 -13.97
CA LEU A 189 -9.18 14.26 -14.47
C LEU A 189 -9.64 15.24 -15.56
N GLY A 190 -9.43 16.55 -15.36
CA GLY A 190 -9.75 17.57 -16.35
C GLY A 190 -8.94 17.44 -17.66
N ALA A 191 -7.73 16.90 -17.59
CA ALA A 191 -6.90 16.62 -18.77
C ALA A 191 -7.31 15.33 -19.50
N MET A 192 -8.04 14.43 -18.84
CA MET A 192 -8.52 13.17 -19.41
C MET A 192 -9.90 13.29 -20.08
N LEU A 193 -10.70 14.26 -19.64
CA LEU A 193 -12.07 14.45 -20.09
C LEU A 193 -12.18 15.46 -21.23
N PRO A 194 -13.20 15.31 -22.12
CA PRO A 194 -13.62 16.40 -23.00
C PRO A 194 -13.92 17.67 -22.22
N ARG A 195 -13.60 18.83 -22.78
CA ARG A 195 -13.66 20.12 -22.07
C ARG A 195 -15.08 20.47 -21.61
N GLU A 196 -16.06 20.08 -22.41
CA GLU A 196 -17.50 20.20 -22.16
C GLU A 196 -18.00 19.30 -21.01
N ASP A 197 -17.27 18.22 -20.72
CA ASP A 197 -17.68 17.20 -19.75
C ASP A 197 -17.03 17.38 -18.38
N VAL A 198 -15.97 18.20 -18.25
CA VAL A 198 -15.27 18.43 -16.98
C VAL A 198 -16.23 18.84 -15.86
N ALA A 199 -17.19 19.73 -16.15
CA ALA A 199 -18.17 20.20 -15.17
C ALA A 199 -19.11 19.10 -14.66
N LYS A 200 -19.29 18.00 -15.42
CA LYS A 200 -20.08 16.83 -14.97
C LYS A 200 -19.46 16.18 -13.73
N PHE A 201 -18.16 16.36 -13.51
CA PHE A 201 -17.39 15.69 -12.45
C PHE A 201 -16.97 16.62 -11.31
N ASP A 202 -17.45 17.87 -11.26
CA ASP A 202 -17.13 18.80 -10.18
C ASP A 202 -17.56 18.28 -8.80
N PHE A 203 -18.58 17.42 -8.74
CA PHE A 203 -19.05 16.79 -7.49
C PHE A 203 -18.00 15.90 -6.82
N LEU A 204 -16.98 15.44 -7.56
CA LEU A 204 -15.88 14.63 -7.03
C LEU A 204 -14.95 15.42 -6.10
N PHE A 205 -15.00 16.75 -6.14
CA PHE A 205 -14.15 17.65 -5.36
C PHE A 205 -14.96 18.43 -4.32
#